data_AF-A0A3M6WIY3-F1
#
_entry.id   AF-A0A3M6WIY3-F1
#
_cell.length_a   1.000
_cell.length_b   1.000
_cell.length_c   1.000
_cell.angle_alpha   90.00
_cell.angle_beta   90.00
_cell.angle_gamma   90.00
#
_symmetry.space_group_name_H-M   'P 1'
#
loop_
_entity.id
_entity.type
_entity.pdbx_description
1 polymer ?
#
loop_
_entity_poly.entity_id
_entity_poly.type
_entity_poly.pdbx_seq_one_letter_code
_entity_poly.pdbx_strand_id
1 'polypeptide(L)'
;SSVANLEALWSTHLQALWKRVEGSQKYLPALPGRHIIMESQRWVELNAATWKPRRRVALVLLNDHLMVACEKKRNDLPGGQGGSAGNRMSIYNSGGSGGGGGNQPQPTTLVAERCWALQDVSLADISTHSSISVGHSSSREHDAIANAINIRAGNESFTYAINDSSEKAGLLVAFRKAQEDLRKQMAAEHGQRERKLDELALLTGRDPRLLKKAAQEDAEREKATGGGMGLQRSNSVLIDAEGRQQSIRWVENQIDGLDINIALQHFEEAVSRTEKLRKFAKSVKGNQTAQDIILTKVDERAAKLAQSVSRQLTQSSAAAERTKENVNWLLRLGYEDLARTTYLSARTETLRLRTRSLPFTGALQPYLHALSFTTFTLMLHTFRTFSVSFPPASGSAVVKWAKERVDEFNEALERQLSSVERDGQLWNECLQIATEQAQVLGEVGVDFTSLVGRGFERHGGHQNGSAPIAS
;
A
#
# COMPACT_ATOMS: atom_id res chain seq x y z
N SER A 1 14.21 -17.74 27.91
CA SER A 1 14.24 -18.80 26.88
C SER A 1 13.04 -19.77 26.92
N SER A 2 11.80 -19.32 27.23
CA SER A 2 10.63 -20.24 27.31
C SER A 2 9.53 -19.98 26.27
N VAL A 3 9.34 -18.74 25.79
CA VAL A 3 8.24 -18.38 24.88
C VAL A 3 8.41 -19.02 23.49
N ALA A 4 9.61 -18.97 22.91
CA ALA A 4 9.89 -19.61 21.63
C ALA A 4 9.68 -21.14 21.65
N ASN A 5 9.88 -21.78 22.81
CA ASN A 5 9.65 -23.22 22.97
C ASN A 5 8.15 -23.55 23.06
N LEU A 6 7.35 -22.69 23.71
CA LEU A 6 5.89 -22.83 23.77
C LEU A 6 5.24 -22.61 22.40
N GLU A 7 5.69 -21.63 21.63
CA GLU A 7 5.18 -21.38 20.28
C GLU A 7 5.48 -22.54 19.32
N ALA A 8 6.67 -23.15 19.43
CA ALA A 8 7.03 -24.34 18.66
C ALA A 8 6.15 -25.54 19.03
N LEU A 9 5.85 -25.72 20.32
CA LEU A 9 4.95 -26.76 20.82
C LEU A 9 3.51 -26.54 20.30
N TRP A 10 2.97 -25.32 20.40
CA TRP A 10 1.64 -25.00 19.89
C TRP A 10 1.52 -25.20 18.37
N SER A 11 2.56 -24.82 17.63
CA SER A 11 2.63 -25.06 16.18
C SER A 11 2.59 -26.55 15.87
N THR A 12 3.31 -27.37 16.65
CA THR A 12 3.31 -28.83 16.51
C THR A 12 1.92 -29.42 16.79
N HIS A 13 1.25 -28.95 17.85
CA HIS A 13 -0.12 -29.37 18.19
C HIS A 13 -1.13 -28.99 17.10
N LEU A 14 -1.01 -27.78 16.54
CA LEU A 14 -1.89 -27.30 15.46
C LEU A 14 -1.67 -28.09 14.16
N GLN A 15 -0.41 -28.42 13.83
CA GLN A 15 -0.10 -29.29 12.69
C GLN A 15 -0.65 -30.71 12.88
N ALA A 16 -0.61 -31.25 14.11
CA ALA A 16 -1.23 -32.53 14.42
C ALA A 16 -2.75 -32.49 14.24
N LEU A 17 -3.41 -31.40 14.65
CA LEU A 17 -4.84 -31.18 14.41
C LEU A 17 -5.16 -31.14 12.92
N TRP A 18 -4.36 -30.44 12.10
CA TRP A 18 -4.57 -30.35 10.65
C TRP A 18 -4.46 -31.69 9.93
N LYS A 19 -3.56 -32.56 10.40
CA LYS A 19 -3.43 -33.92 9.87
C LYS A 19 -4.62 -34.80 10.27
N ARG A 20 -5.19 -34.59 11.46
CA ARG A 20 -6.30 -35.39 11.99
C ARG A 20 -7.67 -34.95 11.47
N VAL A 21 -7.86 -33.65 11.27
CA VAL A 21 -9.14 -33.06 10.85
C VAL A 21 -9.00 -32.45 9.46
N GLU A 22 -9.58 -33.13 8.46
CA GLU A 22 -9.61 -32.69 7.07
C GLU A 22 -10.29 -31.31 6.96
N GLY A 23 -9.68 -30.38 6.20
CA GLY A 23 -10.23 -29.03 5.99
C GLY A 23 -10.05 -28.04 7.15
N SER A 24 -9.50 -28.46 8.30
CA SER A 24 -9.30 -27.57 9.45
C SER A 24 -8.32 -26.41 9.17
N GLN A 25 -7.34 -26.60 8.28
CA GLN A 25 -6.38 -25.56 7.88
C GLN A 25 -7.05 -24.35 7.20
N LYS A 26 -8.19 -24.55 6.52
CA LYS A 26 -8.95 -23.46 5.90
C LYS A 26 -9.53 -22.51 6.95
N TYR A 27 -9.98 -23.07 8.07
CA TYR A 27 -10.63 -22.32 9.14
C TYR A 27 -9.62 -21.80 10.19
N LEU A 28 -8.56 -22.57 10.45
CA LEU A 28 -7.58 -22.27 11.48
C LEU A 28 -6.17 -22.16 10.86
N PRO A 29 -5.80 -21.01 10.26
CA PRO A 29 -4.42 -20.76 9.83
C PRO A 29 -3.46 -20.71 11.02
N ALA A 30 -2.17 -20.96 10.78
CA ALA A 30 -1.14 -20.78 11.82
C ALA A 30 -0.96 -19.29 12.11
N LEU A 31 -1.48 -18.85 13.25
CA LEU A 31 -1.23 -17.53 13.83
C LEU A 31 -0.36 -17.70 15.08
N PRO A 32 0.61 -16.80 15.32
CA PRO A 32 1.37 -16.80 16.57
C PRO A 32 0.43 -16.74 17.78
N GLY A 33 0.72 -17.53 18.82
CA GLY A 33 -0.09 -17.60 20.04
C GLY A 33 -1.36 -18.45 19.96
N ARG A 34 -1.78 -18.90 18.76
CA ARG A 34 -2.94 -19.79 18.62
C ARG A 34 -2.61 -21.18 19.14
N HIS A 35 -3.42 -21.66 20.08
CA HIS A 35 -3.23 -22.96 20.70
C HIS A 35 -4.57 -23.62 21.07
N ILE A 36 -4.53 -24.94 21.13
CA ILE A 36 -5.68 -25.76 21.51
C ILE A 36 -5.76 -25.77 23.04
N ILE A 37 -6.91 -25.37 23.58
CA ILE A 37 -7.19 -25.39 25.02
C ILE A 37 -7.73 -26.77 25.41
N MET A 38 -8.69 -27.29 24.64
CA MET A 38 -9.33 -28.56 24.94
C MET A 38 -9.90 -29.21 23.69
N GLU A 39 -9.93 -30.54 23.67
CA GLU A 39 -10.54 -31.35 22.62
C GLU A 39 -11.45 -32.40 23.25
N SER A 40 -12.67 -32.56 22.73
CA SER A 40 -13.60 -33.60 23.15
C SER A 40 -14.28 -34.22 21.92
N GLN A 41 -14.17 -35.54 21.77
CA GLN A 41 -14.47 -36.26 20.52
C GLN A 41 -15.73 -37.14 20.58
N ARG A 42 -16.46 -37.16 21.72
CA ARG A 42 -17.59 -38.08 21.96
C ARG A 42 -18.96 -37.39 21.93
N TRP A 43 -19.10 -36.35 21.11
CA TRP A 43 -20.35 -35.61 20.99
C TRP A 43 -21.23 -36.17 19.87
N VAL A 44 -22.54 -35.98 20.03
CA VAL A 44 -23.57 -36.32 19.05
C VAL A 44 -24.41 -35.08 18.78
N GLU A 45 -24.47 -34.64 17.53
CA GLU A 45 -25.35 -33.55 17.11
C GLU A 45 -26.81 -34.04 17.14
N LEU A 46 -27.66 -33.32 17.86
CA LEU A 46 -29.10 -33.56 17.93
C LEU A 46 -29.83 -32.63 16.96
N ASN A 47 -30.90 -33.12 16.34
CA ASN A 47 -31.81 -32.26 15.58
C ASN A 47 -32.57 -31.33 16.55
N ALA A 48 -32.52 -30.02 16.33
CA ALA A 48 -33.14 -29.02 17.20
C ALA A 48 -34.67 -29.17 17.35
N ALA A 49 -35.37 -29.75 16.36
CA ALA A 49 -36.81 -29.94 16.40
C ALA A 49 -37.25 -31.32 16.92
N THR A 50 -36.46 -32.37 16.67
CA THR A 50 -36.86 -33.76 16.94
C THR A 50 -36.04 -34.43 18.04
N TRP A 51 -34.98 -33.79 18.53
CA TRP A 51 -34.03 -34.32 19.53
C TRP A 51 -33.39 -35.66 19.17
N LYS A 52 -33.56 -36.12 17.92
CA LYS A 52 -32.97 -37.36 17.43
C LYS A 52 -31.48 -37.16 17.10
N PRO A 53 -30.61 -38.11 17.48
CA PRO A 53 -29.22 -38.15 17.04
C PRO A 53 -29.08 -38.05 15.52
N ARG A 54 -28.28 -37.11 15.02
CA ARG A 54 -27.96 -36.95 13.60
C ARG A 54 -26.62 -37.58 13.25
N ARG A 55 -25.55 -37.18 13.93
CA ARG A 55 -24.17 -37.61 13.62
C ARG A 55 -23.23 -37.39 14.79
N ARG A 56 -22.09 -38.09 14.76
CA ARG A 56 -21.00 -37.93 15.71
C ARG A 56 -20.15 -36.72 15.34
N VAL A 57 -19.76 -35.94 16.34
CA VAL A 57 -18.96 -34.74 16.18
C VAL A 57 -17.89 -34.66 17.26
N ALA A 58 -16.81 -33.97 16.94
CA ALA A 58 -15.74 -33.57 17.85
C ALA A 58 -15.75 -32.05 17.99
N LEU A 59 -15.66 -31.57 19.23
CA LEU A 59 -15.53 -30.17 19.57
C LEU A 59 -14.07 -29.88 19.92
N VAL A 60 -13.49 -28.89 19.24
CA VAL A 60 -12.12 -28.44 19.47
C VAL A 60 -12.18 -26.97 19.90
N LEU A 61 -11.81 -26.70 21.15
CA LEU A 61 -11.74 -25.37 21.72
C LEU A 61 -10.31 -24.84 21.63
N LEU A 62 -10.15 -23.72 20.94
CA LEU A 62 -8.91 -22.96 20.87
C LEU A 62 -9.04 -21.70 21.73
N ASN A 63 -7.93 -20.97 21.87
CA ASN A 63 -7.88 -19.69 22.58
C ASN A 63 -8.72 -18.58 21.93
N ASP A 64 -8.97 -18.65 20.63
CA ASP A 64 -9.69 -17.63 19.87
C ASP A 64 -10.90 -18.17 19.08
N HIS A 65 -11.00 -19.48 18.86
CA HIS A 65 -12.05 -20.11 18.05
C HIS A 65 -12.62 -21.38 18.67
N LEU A 66 -13.87 -21.69 18.34
CA LEU A 66 -14.49 -22.99 18.58
C LEU A 66 -14.75 -23.69 17.24
N MET A 67 -14.17 -24.88 17.05
CA MET A 67 -14.35 -25.69 15.87
C MET A 67 -15.21 -26.92 16.17
N VAL A 68 -16.10 -27.25 15.23
CA VAL A 68 -16.88 -28.48 15.20
C VAL A 68 -16.45 -29.30 13.99
N ALA A 69 -15.91 -30.48 14.27
CA ALA A 69 -15.56 -31.46 13.25
C ALA A 69 -16.57 -32.62 13.27
N CYS A 70 -17.00 -33.07 12.10
CA CYS A 70 -17.93 -34.19 11.96
C CYS A 70 -17.19 -35.44 11.53
N GLU A 71 -17.64 -36.60 11.99
CA GLU A 71 -17.10 -37.87 11.55
C GLU A 71 -17.59 -38.19 10.13
N LYS A 72 -16.66 -38.39 9.19
CA LYS A 72 -16.99 -38.75 7.81
C LYS A 72 -17.34 -40.23 7.78
N LYS A 73 -18.61 -40.54 7.55
CA LYS A 73 -19.04 -41.92 7.28
C LYS A 73 -18.35 -42.39 5.98
N ARG A 74 -17.55 -43.44 6.05
CA ARG A 74 -16.92 -44.04 4.87
C ARG A 74 -18.01 -44.44 3.88
N ASN A 75 -18.04 -43.79 2.73
CA ASN A 75 -18.83 -44.24 1.59
C ASN A 75 -17.96 -45.32 0.92
N ASP A 76 -18.31 -46.60 1.08
CA ASP A 76 -17.68 -47.65 0.30
C ASP A 76 -17.95 -47.38 -1.20
N LEU A 77 -16.90 -47.41 -2.02
CA LEU A 77 -16.93 -47.11 -3.45
C LEU A 77 -17.97 -47.99 -4.19
N PRO A 78 -18.69 -47.47 -5.21
CA PRO A 78 -19.57 -48.28 -6.03
C PRO A 78 -18.76 -48.95 -7.15
N GLY A 79 -18.67 -50.27 -7.08
CA GLY A 79 -18.14 -51.13 -8.14
C GLY A 79 -18.68 -52.54 -7.97
N GLY A 80 -19.93 -52.78 -8.39
CA GLY A 80 -20.54 -54.10 -8.31
C GLY A 80 -22.06 -54.05 -8.43
N GLN A 81 -22.54 -54.46 -9.60
CA GLN A 81 -23.94 -54.49 -10.02
C GLN A 81 -24.76 -55.51 -9.23
N GLY A 82 -25.94 -55.09 -8.73
CA GLY A 82 -27.10 -55.97 -8.54
C GLY A 82 -27.39 -56.47 -7.12
N GLY A 83 -28.63 -56.24 -6.66
CA GLY A 83 -29.29 -57.12 -5.68
C GLY A 83 -29.83 -56.47 -4.41
N SER A 84 -31.10 -56.08 -4.47
CA SER A 84 -32.13 -56.13 -3.40
C SER A 84 -31.79 -55.95 -1.91
N ALA A 85 -32.54 -55.00 -1.34
CA ALA A 85 -33.30 -55.09 -0.09
C ALA A 85 -32.58 -54.96 1.27
N GLY A 86 -33.25 -54.25 2.18
CA GLY A 86 -33.19 -54.57 3.60
C GLY A 86 -32.69 -53.46 4.51
N ASN A 87 -33.61 -52.57 4.89
CA ASN A 87 -33.56 -51.84 6.14
C ASN A 87 -33.40 -52.81 7.32
N ARG A 88 -32.32 -52.75 8.11
CA ARG A 88 -32.28 -53.17 9.53
C ARG A 88 -31.00 -52.70 10.23
N MET A 89 -31.20 -51.76 11.15
CA MET A 89 -30.29 -51.43 12.24
C MET A 89 -30.09 -52.68 13.11
N SER A 90 -28.86 -52.98 13.56
CA SER A 90 -28.64 -53.90 14.67
C SER A 90 -27.62 -53.33 15.65
N ILE A 91 -28.12 -53.13 16.86
CA ILE A 91 -27.45 -52.82 18.12
C ILE A 91 -27.56 -54.11 18.95
N TYR A 92 -26.50 -54.46 19.70
CA TYR A 92 -26.21 -55.70 20.46
C TYR A 92 -25.60 -56.87 19.66
N ASN A 93 -24.34 -57.23 19.92
CA ASN A 93 -24.00 -58.13 21.02
C ASN A 93 -22.48 -58.30 21.18
N SER A 94 -22.06 -58.38 22.44
CA SER A 94 -20.74 -58.78 22.92
C SER A 94 -20.75 -60.29 23.20
N GLY A 95 -19.67 -60.99 22.85
CA GLY A 95 -19.31 -62.29 23.43
C GLY A 95 -19.20 -63.43 22.42
N GLY A 96 -18.00 -64.03 22.31
CA GLY A 96 -17.81 -65.35 21.71
C GLY A 96 -16.56 -65.51 20.83
N SER A 97 -15.43 -65.78 21.47
CA SER A 97 -14.29 -66.61 21.04
C SER A 97 -14.06 -66.95 19.56
N GLY A 98 -12.84 -66.67 19.09
CA GLY A 98 -12.12 -67.55 18.16
C GLY A 98 -11.40 -66.84 17.01
N GLY A 99 -10.08 -67.00 16.94
CA GLY A 99 -9.29 -66.89 15.70
C GLY A 99 -8.58 -65.56 15.46
N GLY A 100 -7.25 -65.60 15.47
CA GLY A 100 -6.36 -64.44 15.34
C GLY A 100 -6.33 -63.75 13.97
N GLY A 101 -5.95 -62.48 14.02
CA GLY A 101 -5.70 -61.61 12.88
C GLY A 101 -5.82 -60.15 13.34
N GLY A 102 -4.69 -59.52 13.64
CA GLY A 102 -4.62 -58.17 14.22
C GLY A 102 -5.28 -57.12 13.33
N ASN A 103 -6.52 -56.77 13.66
CA ASN A 103 -7.21 -55.63 13.08
C ASN A 103 -6.92 -54.41 13.96
N GLN A 104 -5.87 -53.64 13.62
CA GLN A 104 -5.68 -52.31 14.21
C GLN A 104 -6.91 -51.46 13.90
N PRO A 105 -7.56 -50.81 14.89
CA PRO A 105 -8.65 -49.89 14.62
C PRO A 105 -8.12 -48.72 13.78
N GLN A 106 -8.52 -48.67 12.51
CA GLN A 106 -8.21 -47.57 11.60
C GLN A 106 -8.82 -46.27 12.15
N PRO A 107 -8.09 -45.13 12.16
CA PRO A 107 -8.58 -43.88 12.74
C PRO A 107 -9.77 -43.34 11.93
N THR A 108 -10.85 -42.99 12.63
CA THR A 108 -12.02 -42.34 12.05
C THR A 108 -11.62 -40.97 11.49
N THR A 109 -12.00 -40.68 10.24
CA THR A 109 -11.63 -39.41 9.60
C THR A 109 -12.59 -38.31 10.02
N LEU A 110 -12.06 -37.28 10.69
CA LEU A 110 -12.81 -36.10 11.08
C LEU A 110 -12.69 -35.03 9.99
N VAL A 111 -13.79 -34.33 9.69
CA VAL A 111 -13.84 -33.23 8.72
C VAL A 111 -14.31 -31.98 9.42
N ALA A 112 -13.56 -30.88 9.31
CA ALA A 112 -13.94 -29.59 9.87
C ALA A 112 -15.14 -29.03 9.10
N GLU A 113 -16.25 -28.84 9.80
CA GLU A 113 -17.47 -28.31 9.18
C GLU A 113 -17.75 -26.88 9.57
N ARG A 114 -17.65 -26.57 10.87
CA ARG A 114 -17.97 -25.25 11.41
C ARG A 114 -16.83 -24.75 12.28
N CYS A 115 -16.56 -23.46 12.20
CA CYS A 115 -15.57 -22.79 13.02
C CYS A 115 -16.04 -21.36 13.25
N TRP A 116 -16.08 -20.94 14.51
CA TRP A 116 -16.56 -19.62 14.89
C TRP A 116 -15.54 -18.94 15.80
N ALA A 117 -15.43 -17.63 15.69
CA ALA A 117 -14.65 -16.83 16.63
C ALA A 117 -15.32 -16.87 18.00
N LEU A 118 -14.53 -17.05 19.06
CA LEU A 118 -15.03 -17.29 20.42
C LEU A 118 -15.86 -16.11 20.97
N GLN A 119 -15.64 -14.90 20.44
CA GLN A 119 -16.41 -13.69 20.71
C GLN A 119 -17.86 -13.71 20.19
N ASP A 120 -18.12 -14.48 19.11
CA ASP A 120 -19.41 -14.51 18.42
C ASP A 120 -20.24 -15.75 18.80
N VAL A 121 -19.73 -16.55 19.74
CA VAL A 121 -20.32 -17.81 20.18
C VAL A 121 -20.77 -17.71 21.63
N SER A 122 -21.98 -18.21 21.89
CA SER A 122 -22.43 -18.49 23.25
C SER A 122 -22.73 -19.97 23.42
N LEU A 123 -22.34 -20.52 24.58
CA LEU A 123 -22.52 -21.92 24.90
C LEU A 123 -23.43 -22.00 26.14
N ALA A 124 -24.61 -22.61 25.96
CA ALA A 124 -25.61 -22.76 27.01
C ALA A 124 -25.76 -24.24 27.40
N ASP A 125 -25.94 -24.49 28.69
CA ASP A 125 -26.27 -25.82 29.18
C ASP A 125 -27.80 -26.02 29.13
N ILE A 126 -28.28 -27.04 28.41
CA ILE A 126 -29.71 -27.33 28.30
C ILE A 126 -30.18 -28.31 29.38
N SER A 127 -29.27 -29.06 30.03
CA SER A 127 -29.69 -30.08 31.01
C SER A 127 -30.36 -29.51 32.25
N THR A 128 -30.15 -28.22 32.53
CA THR A 128 -30.74 -27.49 33.66
C THR A 128 -32.15 -26.96 33.38
N HIS A 129 -32.54 -26.79 32.12
CA HIS A 129 -33.89 -26.30 31.77
C HIS A 129 -34.95 -27.40 31.79
N SER A 130 -34.55 -28.66 31.65
CA SER A 130 -35.42 -29.83 31.73
C SER A 130 -35.85 -30.21 33.15
N SER A 131 -35.23 -29.66 34.20
CA SER A 131 -35.64 -29.91 35.59
C SER A 131 -36.74 -28.97 36.11
N ILE A 132 -37.13 -27.94 35.34
CA ILE A 132 -38.11 -26.92 35.76
C ILE A 132 -39.49 -27.12 35.10
N SER A 133 -39.59 -27.84 33.97
CA SER A 133 -40.87 -28.14 33.33
C SER A 133 -41.51 -29.40 33.88
N VAL A 134 -42.32 -29.24 34.92
CA VAL A 134 -43.31 -30.23 35.38
C VAL A 134 -44.30 -30.51 34.24
N GLY A 135 -44.33 -31.75 33.73
CA GLY A 135 -45.43 -32.28 32.93
C GLY A 135 -45.04 -32.93 31.59
N HIS A 136 -45.12 -34.26 31.54
CA HIS A 136 -45.39 -35.09 30.35
C HIS A 136 -44.38 -35.13 29.17
N SER A 137 -43.08 -35.32 29.41
CA SER A 137 -42.17 -35.78 28.33
C SER A 137 -41.80 -37.25 28.49
N SER A 138 -41.64 -37.93 27.35
CA SER A 138 -41.33 -39.36 27.28
C SER A 138 -39.95 -39.65 27.88
N SER A 139 -39.82 -40.72 28.68
CA SER A 139 -38.57 -41.07 29.39
C SER A 139 -37.33 -41.18 28.49
N ARG A 140 -37.52 -41.52 27.21
CA ARG A 140 -36.45 -41.62 26.21
C ARG A 140 -35.91 -40.27 25.72
N GLU A 141 -36.75 -39.23 25.69
CA GLU A 141 -36.31 -37.87 25.31
C GLU A 141 -35.53 -37.22 26.46
N HIS A 142 -35.90 -37.53 27.70
CA HIS A 142 -35.20 -37.06 28.90
C HIS A 142 -33.76 -37.61 28.97
N ASP A 143 -33.55 -38.89 28.64
CA ASP A 143 -32.22 -39.50 28.62
C ASP A 143 -31.30 -38.92 27.53
N ALA A 144 -31.86 -38.53 26.38
CA ALA A 144 -31.08 -37.96 25.27
C ALA A 144 -30.59 -36.52 25.54
N ILE A 145 -31.24 -35.79 26.45
CA ILE A 145 -30.99 -34.37 26.73
C ILE A 145 -30.23 -34.18 28.06
N ALA A 146 -30.13 -35.21 28.89
CA ALA A 146 -29.51 -35.18 30.22
C ALA A 146 -28.10 -34.55 30.25
N ASN A 147 -27.33 -34.69 29.17
CA ASN A 147 -25.99 -34.13 29.02
C ASN A 147 -25.84 -33.35 27.69
N ALA A 148 -26.84 -32.54 27.34
CA ALA A 148 -26.81 -31.70 26.14
C ALA A 148 -26.33 -30.25 26.40
N ILE A 149 -25.64 -29.68 25.41
CA ILE A 149 -25.26 -28.27 25.32
C ILE A 149 -25.83 -27.65 24.05
N ASN A 150 -26.09 -26.35 24.08
CA ASN A 150 -26.45 -25.55 22.92
C ASN A 150 -25.30 -24.62 22.56
N ILE A 151 -24.86 -24.63 21.31
CA ILE A 151 -23.93 -23.66 20.76
C ILE A 151 -24.73 -22.71 19.87
N ARG A 152 -24.71 -21.42 20.21
CA ARG A 152 -25.33 -20.36 19.40
C ARG A 152 -24.27 -19.47 18.80
N ALA A 153 -24.33 -19.28 17.49
CA ALA A 153 -23.46 -18.39 16.74
C ALA A 153 -24.35 -17.50 15.85
N GLY A 154 -24.48 -16.21 16.21
CA GLY A 154 -25.42 -15.30 15.56
C GLY A 154 -26.87 -15.80 15.60
N ASN A 155 -27.46 -16.07 14.43
CA ASN A 155 -28.83 -16.55 14.28
C ASN A 155 -28.93 -18.10 14.19
N GLU A 156 -27.80 -18.81 14.27
CA GLU A 156 -27.76 -20.27 14.20
C GLU A 156 -27.62 -20.87 15.61
N SER A 157 -28.35 -21.97 15.86
CA SER A 157 -28.31 -22.71 17.12
C SER A 157 -28.19 -24.21 16.86
N PHE A 158 -27.19 -24.83 17.47
CA PHE A 158 -26.90 -26.25 17.34
C PHE A 158 -26.88 -26.92 18.70
N THR A 159 -27.49 -28.10 18.81
CA THR A 159 -27.54 -28.86 20.05
C THR A 159 -26.67 -30.11 19.96
N TYR A 160 -25.82 -30.31 20.96
CA TYR A 160 -24.89 -31.44 21.03
C TYR A 160 -25.04 -32.15 22.36
N ALA A 161 -25.05 -33.47 22.35
CA ALA A 161 -25.13 -34.30 23.55
C ALA A 161 -23.88 -35.17 23.70
N ILE A 162 -23.50 -35.47 24.94
CA ILE A 162 -22.39 -36.36 25.29
C ILE A 162 -22.84 -37.29 26.41
N ASN A 163 -22.38 -38.54 26.41
CA ASN A 163 -22.78 -39.47 27.49
C ASN A 163 -22.06 -39.17 28.82
N ASP A 164 -20.90 -38.53 28.74
CA ASP A 164 -20.02 -38.24 29.86
C ASP A 164 -20.27 -36.84 30.43
N SER A 165 -20.89 -36.80 31.60
CA SER A 165 -21.21 -35.55 32.30
C SER A 165 -19.96 -34.79 32.75
N SER A 166 -18.85 -35.50 33.00
CA SER A 166 -17.59 -34.89 33.44
C SER A 166 -16.90 -34.13 32.30
N GLU A 167 -16.87 -34.71 31.10
CA GLU A 167 -16.34 -34.03 29.90
C GLU A 167 -17.18 -32.81 29.52
N LYS A 168 -18.51 -32.89 29.69
CA LYS A 168 -19.40 -31.74 29.51
C LYS A 168 -19.06 -30.60 30.47
N ALA A 169 -18.94 -30.90 31.76
CA ALA A 169 -18.60 -29.91 32.78
C ALA A 169 -17.21 -29.29 32.51
N GLY A 170 -16.23 -30.12 32.12
CA GLY A 170 -14.91 -29.68 31.70
C GLY A 170 -14.94 -28.70 30.52
N LEU A 171 -15.72 -29.02 29.48
CA LEU A 171 -15.91 -28.14 28.31
C LEU A 171 -16.52 -26.79 28.69
N LEU A 172 -17.56 -26.78 29.52
CA LEU A 172 -18.21 -25.56 29.96
C LEU A 172 -17.25 -24.65 30.73
N VAL A 173 -16.45 -25.21 31.64
CA VAL A 173 -15.46 -24.46 32.41
C VAL A 173 -14.34 -23.95 31.50
N ALA A 174 -13.80 -24.80 30.62
CA ALA A 174 -12.76 -24.43 29.68
C ALA A 174 -13.22 -23.32 28.72
N PHE A 175 -14.46 -23.39 28.23
CA PHE A 175 -15.05 -22.38 27.35
C PHE A 175 -15.20 -21.02 28.04
N ARG A 176 -15.76 -20.98 29.25
CA ARG A 176 -15.89 -19.73 30.03
C ARG A 176 -14.53 -19.12 30.33
N LYS A 177 -13.55 -19.96 30.70
CA LYS A 177 -12.18 -19.51 30.95
C LYS A 177 -11.55 -18.93 29.69
N ALA A 178 -11.67 -19.62 28.56
CA ALA A 178 -11.16 -19.16 27.27
C ALA A 178 -11.78 -17.81 26.84
N GLN A 179 -13.09 -17.63 27.04
CA GLN A 179 -13.76 -16.36 26.77
C GLN A 179 -13.25 -15.21 27.64
N GLU A 180 -13.08 -15.44 28.94
CA GLU A 180 -12.57 -14.42 29.86
C GLU A 180 -11.09 -14.10 29.59
N ASP A 181 -10.28 -15.11 29.30
CA ASP A 181 -8.87 -14.93 28.95
C ASP A 181 -8.73 -14.14 27.63
N LEU A 182 -9.56 -14.44 26.61
CA LEU A 182 -9.61 -13.67 25.37
C LEU A 182 -10.04 -12.21 25.60
N ARG A 183 -11.04 -11.98 26.46
CA ARG A 183 -11.50 -10.63 26.83
C ARG A 183 -10.38 -9.83 27.50
N LYS A 184 -9.63 -10.45 28.42
CA LYS A 184 -8.48 -9.84 29.09
C LYS A 184 -7.34 -9.54 28.11
N GLN A 185 -7.04 -10.48 27.20
CA GLN A 185 -6.02 -10.29 26.19
C GLN A 185 -6.35 -9.10 25.28
N MET A 186 -7.58 -9.04 24.76
CA MET A 186 -8.03 -7.93 23.90
C MET A 186 -7.98 -6.57 24.62
N ALA A 187 -8.35 -6.52 25.89
CA ALA A 187 -8.25 -5.30 26.70
C ALA A 187 -6.79 -4.87 26.93
N ALA A 188 -5.88 -5.82 27.17
CA ALA A 188 -4.45 -5.55 27.32
C ALA A 188 -3.82 -5.06 26.01
N GLU A 189 -4.15 -5.68 24.88
CA GLU A 189 -3.68 -5.27 23.55
C GLU A 189 -4.19 -3.86 23.20
N HIS A 190 -5.46 -3.56 23.48
CA HIS A 190 -6.02 -2.22 23.29
C HIS A 190 -5.27 -1.17 24.13
N GLY A 191 -5.04 -1.45 25.42
CA GLY A 191 -4.29 -0.55 26.29
C GLY A 191 -2.84 -0.33 25.86
N GLN A 192 -2.17 -1.36 25.34
CA GLN A 192 -0.82 -1.22 24.78
C GLN A 192 -0.81 -0.41 23.48
N ARG A 193 -1.80 -0.63 22.60
CA ARG A 193 -1.94 0.14 21.35
C ARG A 193 -2.15 1.62 21.65
N GLU A 194 -2.96 1.94 22.65
CA GLU A 194 -3.20 3.32 23.06
C GLU A 194 -1.91 3.98 23.58
N ARG A 195 -1.14 3.30 24.43
CA ARG A 195 0.16 3.80 24.92
C ARG A 195 1.16 4.03 23.78
N LYS A 196 1.23 3.12 22.80
CA LYS A 196 2.10 3.29 21.62
C LYS A 196 1.70 4.48 20.76
N LEU A 197 0.40 4.75 20.63
CA LEU A 197 -0.09 5.93 19.91
C LEU A 197 0.24 7.22 20.66
N ASP A 198 0.16 7.22 21.99
CA ASP A 198 0.56 8.36 22.83
C ASP A 198 2.09 8.60 22.75
N GLU A 199 2.90 7.54 22.75
CA GLU A 199 4.35 7.63 22.54
C GLU A 199 4.71 8.16 21.14
N LEU A 200 4.01 7.69 20.10
CA LEU A 200 4.17 8.19 18.74
C LEU A 200 3.77 9.66 18.61
N ALA A 201 2.72 10.08 19.32
CA ALA A 201 2.29 11.47 19.37
C ALA A 201 3.38 12.37 19.98
N LEU A 202 4.00 11.92 21.07
CA LEU A 202 5.13 12.61 21.71
C LEU A 202 6.36 12.72 20.77
N LEU A 203 6.69 11.65 20.03
CA LEU A 203 7.82 11.62 19.10
C LEU A 203 7.61 12.48 17.84
N THR A 204 6.37 12.60 17.37
CA THR A 204 6.05 13.26 16.10
C THR A 204 5.51 14.68 16.25
N GLY A 205 5.30 15.15 17.49
CA GLY A 205 4.71 16.46 17.79
C GLY A 205 3.26 16.60 17.29
N ARG A 206 2.61 15.49 16.95
CA ARG A 206 1.22 15.44 16.47
C ARG A 206 0.27 15.31 17.64
N ASP A 207 -0.93 15.87 17.49
CA ASP A 207 -1.98 15.79 18.51
C ASP A 207 -2.42 14.33 18.72
N PRO A 208 -2.29 13.76 19.95
CA PRO A 208 -2.69 12.40 20.27
C PRO A 208 -4.14 12.10 19.89
N ARG A 209 -5.03 13.09 19.96
CA ARG A 209 -6.46 12.92 19.66
C ARG A 209 -6.70 12.63 18.18
N LEU A 210 -5.95 13.28 17.29
CA LEU A 210 -6.06 13.07 15.85
C LEU A 210 -5.51 11.71 15.43
N LEU A 211 -4.41 11.27 16.06
CA LEU A 211 -3.84 9.94 15.82
C LEU A 211 -4.75 8.81 16.32
N LYS A 212 -5.36 8.98 17.50
CA LYS A 212 -6.36 8.04 18.03
C LYS A 212 -7.59 7.95 17.12
N LYS A 213 -8.09 9.09 16.63
CA LYS A 213 -9.23 9.14 15.70
C LYS A 213 -8.91 8.43 14.37
N ALA A 214 -7.77 8.72 13.75
CA ALA A 214 -7.34 8.06 12.52
C ALA A 214 -7.17 6.54 12.71
N ALA A 215 -6.55 6.12 13.83
CA ALA A 215 -6.38 4.70 14.15
C ALA A 215 -7.71 3.99 14.42
N GLN A 216 -8.70 4.67 14.98
CA GLN A 216 -10.04 4.14 15.21
C GLN A 216 -10.83 4.05 13.90
N GLU A 217 -10.76 5.07 13.04
CA GLU A 217 -11.36 5.05 11.70
C GLU A 217 -10.78 3.91 10.84
N ASP A 218 -9.47 3.67 10.93
CA ASP A 218 -8.82 2.53 10.27
C ASP A 218 -9.28 1.18 10.86
N ALA A 219 -9.43 1.08 12.19
CA ALA A 219 -9.93 -0.14 12.83
C ALA A 219 -11.41 -0.42 12.53
N GLU A 220 -12.23 0.62 12.40
CA GLU A 220 -13.64 0.52 12.00
C GLU A 220 -13.77 0.12 10.53
N ARG A 221 -12.91 0.66 9.64
CA ARG A 221 -12.78 0.20 8.26
C ARG A 221 -12.36 -1.27 8.19
N GLU A 222 -11.42 -1.69 9.03
CA GLU A 222 -10.95 -3.08 9.13
C GLU A 222 -12.04 -4.04 9.61
N LYS A 223 -12.91 -3.61 10.54
CA LYS A 223 -14.09 -4.36 10.97
C LYS A 223 -15.17 -4.45 9.88
N ALA A 224 -15.42 -3.37 9.15
CA ALA A 224 -16.43 -3.33 8.09
C ALA A 224 -16.08 -4.23 6.89
N THR A 225 -14.79 -4.50 6.66
CA THR A 225 -14.31 -5.43 5.62
C THR A 225 -14.29 -6.90 6.06
N GLY A 226 -14.80 -7.23 7.25
CA GLY A 226 -14.81 -8.59 7.77
C GLY A 226 -13.46 -9.00 8.36
N GLY A 227 -13.29 -8.69 9.66
CA GLY A 227 -12.41 -9.41 10.58
C GLY A 227 -10.99 -9.73 10.11
N GLY A 228 -10.11 -8.72 10.23
CA GLY A 228 -8.68 -8.92 10.42
C GLY A 228 -7.88 -9.25 9.16
N MET A 229 -7.35 -8.22 8.51
CA MET A 229 -6.04 -8.31 7.85
C MET A 229 -5.59 -6.91 7.42
N GLY A 230 -4.57 -6.38 8.11
CA GLY A 230 -3.64 -5.45 7.47
C GLY A 230 -3.15 -6.05 6.15
N LEU A 231 -2.68 -5.21 5.23
CA LEU A 231 -2.34 -5.55 3.83
C LEU A 231 -1.38 -6.75 3.57
N GLN A 232 -0.99 -7.52 4.59
CA GLN A 232 0.05 -8.52 4.58
C GLN A 232 -0.40 -9.96 4.25
N ARG A 233 -1.70 -10.31 4.21
CA ARG A 233 -2.13 -11.70 3.90
C ARG A 233 -3.44 -11.87 3.13
N SER A 234 -3.85 -10.91 2.31
CA SER A 234 -4.88 -11.23 1.31
C SER A 234 -4.18 -11.82 0.08
N ASN A 235 -4.37 -13.11 -0.13
CA ASN A 235 -4.21 -13.74 -1.44
C ASN A 235 -5.32 -13.22 -2.38
N SER A 236 -5.56 -11.91 -2.40
CA SER A 236 -6.55 -11.29 -3.27
C SER A 236 -5.97 -11.32 -4.66
N VAL A 237 -6.55 -12.21 -5.45
CA VAL A 237 -6.28 -12.32 -6.86
C VAL A 237 -6.95 -11.12 -7.54
N LEU A 238 -6.12 -10.20 -8.03
CA LEU A 238 -6.54 -9.16 -8.95
C LEU A 238 -6.66 -9.80 -10.34
N ILE A 239 -7.80 -9.64 -11.00
CA ILE A 239 -8.00 -10.15 -12.34
C ILE A 239 -7.73 -9.01 -13.32
N ASP A 240 -6.70 -9.18 -14.14
CA ASP A 240 -6.33 -8.28 -15.22
C ASP A 240 -7.38 -8.29 -16.34
N ALA A 241 -7.37 -7.28 -17.23
CA ALA A 241 -8.25 -7.20 -18.39
C ALA A 241 -8.10 -8.40 -19.34
N GLU A 242 -6.93 -9.06 -19.34
CA GLU A 242 -6.69 -10.32 -20.07
C GLU A 242 -7.10 -11.59 -19.30
N GLY A 243 -7.81 -11.44 -18.17
CA GLY A 243 -8.25 -12.57 -17.34
C GLY A 243 -7.13 -13.20 -16.50
N ARG A 244 -5.93 -12.60 -16.49
CA ARG A 244 -4.79 -13.10 -15.72
C ARG A 244 -4.95 -12.73 -14.25
N GLN A 245 -4.89 -13.75 -13.42
CA GLN A 245 -4.95 -13.66 -11.97
C GLN A 245 -3.58 -13.27 -11.41
N GLN A 246 -3.43 -12.02 -10.98
CA GLN A 246 -2.21 -11.52 -10.32
C GLN A 246 -2.46 -11.35 -8.83
N SER A 247 -1.58 -11.91 -8.00
CA SER A 247 -1.68 -11.73 -6.55
C SER A 247 -1.29 -10.32 -6.15
N ILE A 248 -1.89 -9.80 -5.08
CA ILE A 248 -1.49 -8.49 -4.53
C ILE A 248 0.00 -8.46 -4.13
N ARG A 249 0.53 -9.61 -3.68
CA ARG A 249 1.96 -9.81 -3.35
C ARG A 249 2.86 -9.63 -4.57
N TRP A 250 2.40 -10.00 -5.77
CA TRP A 250 3.15 -9.74 -7.00
C TRP A 250 3.27 -8.23 -7.25
N VAL A 251 2.20 -7.47 -7.03
CA VAL A 251 2.20 -6.00 -7.17
C VAL A 251 3.13 -5.37 -6.15
N GLU A 252 3.10 -5.82 -4.89
CA GLU A 252 4.02 -5.35 -3.86
C GLU A 252 5.48 -5.62 -4.25
N ASN A 253 5.80 -6.82 -4.73
CA ASN A 253 7.15 -7.14 -5.20
C ASN A 253 7.59 -6.27 -6.40
N GLN A 254 6.66 -5.88 -7.28
CA GLN A 254 6.96 -4.93 -8.36
C GLN A 254 7.24 -3.51 -7.81
N ILE A 255 6.50 -3.08 -6.78
CA ILE A 255 6.72 -1.79 -6.11
C ILE A 255 8.06 -1.80 -5.35
N ASP A 256 8.38 -2.87 -4.63
CA ASP A 256 9.67 -3.03 -3.95
C ASP A 256 10.82 -3.02 -4.97
N GLY A 257 10.65 -3.71 -6.10
CA GLY A 257 11.60 -3.68 -7.20
C GLY A 257 11.74 -2.28 -7.83
N LEU A 258 10.69 -1.47 -7.85
CA LEU A 258 10.76 -0.08 -8.27
C LEU A 258 11.57 0.76 -7.26
N ASP A 259 11.34 0.58 -5.97
CA ASP A 259 12.08 1.27 -4.92
C ASP A 259 13.58 0.92 -4.96
N ILE A 260 13.94 -0.35 -5.21
CA ILE A 260 15.34 -0.77 -5.43
C ILE A 260 15.94 -0.06 -6.64
N ASN A 261 15.23 -0.02 -7.77
CA ASN A 261 15.73 0.63 -8.98
C ASN A 261 15.90 2.14 -8.79
N ILE A 262 15.01 2.79 -8.03
CA ILE A 262 15.15 4.21 -7.65
C ILE A 262 16.40 4.41 -6.77
N ALA A 263 16.61 3.53 -5.79
CA ALA A 263 17.75 3.61 -4.89
C ALA A 263 19.09 3.40 -5.61
N LEU A 264 19.13 2.48 -6.57
CA LEU A 264 20.31 2.21 -7.42
C LEU A 264 20.48 3.20 -8.57
N GLN A 265 19.58 4.19 -8.71
CA GLN A 265 19.59 5.17 -9.81
C GLN A 265 19.51 4.55 -11.22
N HIS A 266 18.87 3.38 -11.34
CA HIS A 266 18.56 2.76 -12.63
C HIS A 266 17.30 3.41 -13.23
N PHE A 267 17.41 4.67 -13.66
CA PHE A 267 16.27 5.50 -14.03
C PHE A 267 15.43 4.93 -15.19
N GLU A 268 16.07 4.43 -16.26
CA GLU A 268 15.34 3.85 -17.40
C GLU A 268 14.47 2.66 -16.97
N GLU A 269 15.02 1.76 -16.15
CA GLU A 269 14.28 0.61 -15.63
C GLU A 269 13.17 1.03 -14.68
N ALA A 270 13.41 2.04 -13.83
CA ALA A 270 12.42 2.58 -12.90
C ALA A 270 11.24 3.23 -13.64
N VAL A 271 11.51 4.04 -14.68
CA VAL A 271 10.48 4.66 -15.52
C VAL A 271 9.68 3.59 -16.25
N SER A 272 10.34 2.63 -16.90
CA SER A 272 9.68 1.52 -17.60
C SER A 272 8.78 0.69 -16.67
N ARG A 273 9.24 0.39 -15.45
CA ARG A 273 8.43 -0.32 -14.44
C ARG A 273 7.24 0.52 -13.98
N THR A 274 7.43 1.83 -13.78
CA THR A 274 6.34 2.74 -13.42
C THR A 274 5.24 2.77 -14.49
N GLU A 275 5.61 2.84 -15.77
CA GLU A 275 4.66 2.78 -16.89
C GLU A 275 3.91 1.45 -16.94
N LYS A 276 4.62 0.32 -16.75
CA LYS A 276 4.01 -1.02 -16.71
C LYS A 276 3.02 -1.14 -15.54
N LEU A 277 3.39 -0.62 -14.36
CA LEU A 277 2.52 -0.62 -13.18
C LEU A 277 1.29 0.27 -13.34
N ARG A 278 1.42 1.47 -13.94
CA ARG A 278 0.27 2.32 -14.27
C ARG A 278 -0.66 1.65 -15.27
N LYS A 279 -0.13 1.00 -16.30
CA LYS A 279 -0.92 0.24 -17.29
C LYS A 279 -1.67 -0.92 -16.63
N PHE A 280 -0.98 -1.70 -15.79
CA PHE A 280 -1.57 -2.79 -15.02
C PHE A 280 -2.68 -2.30 -14.09
N ALA A 281 -2.43 -1.23 -13.33
CA ALA A 281 -3.45 -0.70 -12.42
C ALA A 281 -4.71 -0.26 -13.19
N LYS A 282 -4.57 0.29 -14.40
CA LYS A 282 -5.69 0.66 -15.30
C LYS A 282 -6.44 -0.55 -15.88
N SER A 283 -5.79 -1.70 -16.01
CA SER A 283 -6.38 -2.91 -16.60
C SER A 283 -7.09 -3.80 -15.58
N VAL A 284 -6.83 -3.65 -14.28
CA VAL A 284 -7.56 -4.36 -13.21
C VAL A 284 -9.05 -3.98 -13.25
N LYS A 285 -9.93 -4.97 -13.45
CA LYS A 285 -11.39 -4.79 -13.46
C LYS A 285 -12.02 -5.47 -12.24
N GLY A 286 -13.06 -4.85 -11.68
CA GLY A 286 -13.86 -5.43 -10.59
C GLY A 286 -13.46 -5.05 -9.16
N ASN A 287 -12.37 -4.30 -8.96
CA ASN A 287 -11.99 -3.76 -7.64
C ASN A 287 -11.42 -2.34 -7.78
N GLN A 288 -12.30 -1.33 -7.78
CA GLN A 288 -11.94 0.08 -7.91
C GLN A 288 -11.01 0.54 -6.78
N THR A 289 -11.29 0.11 -5.55
CA THR A 289 -10.47 0.44 -4.37
C THR A 289 -9.04 -0.05 -4.51
N ALA A 290 -8.84 -1.26 -5.02
CA ALA A 290 -7.48 -1.79 -5.26
C ALA A 290 -6.76 -1.04 -6.38
N GLN A 291 -7.46 -0.67 -7.46
CA GLN A 291 -6.89 0.17 -8.53
C GLN A 291 -6.40 1.51 -7.97
N ASP A 292 -7.24 2.22 -7.20
CA ASP A 292 -6.91 3.54 -6.66
C ASP A 292 -5.72 3.47 -5.68
N ILE A 293 -5.65 2.44 -4.85
CA ILE A 293 -4.51 2.21 -3.93
C ILE A 293 -3.22 1.97 -4.71
N ILE A 294 -3.25 1.13 -5.75
CA ILE A 294 -2.06 0.83 -6.55
C ILE A 294 -1.59 2.09 -7.28
N LEU A 295 -2.50 2.83 -7.92
CA LEU A 295 -2.18 4.08 -8.60
C LEU A 295 -1.56 5.10 -7.65
N THR A 296 -2.19 5.32 -6.48
CA THR A 296 -1.68 6.24 -5.46
C THR A 296 -0.26 5.85 -5.03
N LYS A 297 -0.03 4.56 -4.73
CA LYS A 297 1.30 4.08 -4.36
C LYS A 297 2.32 4.28 -5.48
N VAL A 298 1.97 3.97 -6.72
CA VAL A 298 2.87 4.14 -7.88
C VAL A 298 3.17 5.62 -8.14
N ASP A 299 2.17 6.50 -8.00
CA ASP A 299 2.31 7.94 -8.17
C ASP A 299 3.23 8.57 -7.11
N GLU A 300 3.14 8.13 -5.85
CA GLU A 300 4.09 8.53 -4.80
C GLU A 300 5.53 8.19 -5.16
N ARG A 301 5.80 7.00 -5.72
CA ARG A 301 7.15 6.59 -6.13
C ARG A 301 7.58 7.31 -7.40
N ALA A 302 6.66 7.54 -8.33
CA ALA A 302 6.92 8.33 -9.53
C ALA A 302 7.33 9.77 -9.17
N ALA A 303 6.71 10.38 -8.15
CA ALA A 303 7.10 11.69 -7.65
C ALA A 303 8.52 11.70 -7.06
N LYS A 304 8.88 10.67 -6.27
CA LYS A 304 10.25 10.51 -5.74
C LYS A 304 11.28 10.30 -6.86
N LEU A 305 10.95 9.48 -7.84
CA LEU A 305 11.78 9.23 -9.02
C LEU A 305 11.99 10.53 -9.82
N ALA A 306 10.91 11.27 -10.09
CA ALA A 306 10.98 12.55 -10.79
C ALA A 306 11.83 13.59 -10.04
N GLN A 307 11.72 13.66 -8.71
CA GLN A 307 12.58 14.50 -7.87
C GLN A 307 14.06 14.10 -7.97
N SER A 308 14.36 12.80 -7.99
CA SER A 308 15.73 12.30 -8.15
C SER A 308 16.33 12.66 -9.51
N VAL A 309 15.57 12.41 -10.59
CA VAL A 309 15.98 12.78 -11.97
C VAL A 309 16.14 14.31 -12.11
N SER A 310 15.28 15.10 -11.47
CA SER A 310 15.38 16.57 -11.49
C SER A 310 16.67 17.09 -10.84
N ARG A 311 17.16 16.43 -9.78
CA ARG A 311 18.47 16.75 -9.19
C ARG A 311 19.60 16.44 -10.16
N GLN A 312 19.55 15.28 -10.84
CA GLN A 312 20.55 14.91 -11.84
C GLN A 312 20.52 15.86 -13.04
N LEU A 313 19.34 16.31 -13.47
CA LEU A 313 19.16 17.30 -14.53
C LEU A 313 19.83 18.63 -14.17
N THR A 314 19.71 19.07 -12.91
CA THR A 314 20.37 20.28 -12.43
C THR A 314 21.90 20.17 -12.55
N GLN A 315 22.46 19.03 -12.12
CA GLN A 315 23.90 18.77 -12.17
C GLN A 315 24.46 18.60 -13.59
N SER A 316 23.65 18.13 -14.52
CA SER A 316 24.05 17.80 -15.90
C SER A 316 23.47 18.75 -16.96
N SER A 317 22.95 19.92 -16.55
CA SER A 317 22.24 20.89 -17.40
C SER A 317 23.07 21.48 -18.56
N ALA A 318 24.39 21.28 -18.58
CA ALA A 318 25.27 21.68 -19.67
C ALA A 318 25.52 20.58 -20.71
N ALA A 319 25.27 19.31 -20.38
CA ALA A 319 25.50 18.18 -21.28
C ALA A 319 24.20 17.87 -22.04
N ALA A 320 24.20 18.09 -23.35
CA ALA A 320 22.99 17.98 -24.19
C ALA A 320 22.37 16.57 -24.17
N GLU A 321 23.19 15.51 -24.36
CA GLU A 321 22.70 14.13 -24.35
C GLU A 321 22.11 13.72 -23.00
N ARG A 322 22.81 14.00 -21.89
CA ARG A 322 22.30 13.71 -20.54
C ARG A 322 21.05 14.53 -20.20
N THR A 323 20.99 15.78 -20.65
CA THR A 323 19.79 16.62 -20.49
C THR A 323 18.62 16.00 -21.25
N LYS A 324 18.83 15.55 -22.49
CA LYS A 324 17.82 14.87 -23.30
C LYS A 324 17.32 13.59 -22.64
N GLU A 325 18.20 12.76 -22.11
CA GLU A 325 17.83 11.54 -21.38
C GLU A 325 16.98 11.85 -20.13
N ASN A 326 17.46 12.76 -19.28
CA ASN A 326 16.76 13.15 -18.06
C ASN A 326 15.37 13.76 -18.35
N VAL A 327 15.28 14.62 -19.36
CA VAL A 327 14.01 15.22 -19.79
C VAL A 327 13.07 14.15 -20.35
N ASN A 328 13.57 13.21 -21.16
CA ASN A 328 12.77 12.09 -21.67
C ASN A 328 12.14 11.28 -20.53
N TRP A 329 12.92 10.92 -19.50
CA TRP A 329 12.40 10.24 -18.31
C TRP A 329 11.30 11.05 -17.60
N LEU A 330 11.50 12.36 -17.42
CA LEU A 330 10.49 13.21 -16.78
C LEU A 330 9.22 13.36 -17.61
N LEU A 331 9.33 13.46 -18.94
CA LEU A 331 8.18 13.50 -19.85
C LEU A 331 7.37 12.20 -19.78
N ARG A 332 8.05 11.05 -19.80
CA ARG A 332 7.41 9.72 -19.68
C ARG A 332 6.68 9.53 -18.35
N LEU A 333 7.20 10.13 -17.27
CA LEU A 333 6.54 10.13 -15.97
C LEU A 333 5.38 11.14 -15.85
N GLY A 334 5.23 12.05 -16.82
CA GLY A 334 4.20 13.11 -16.82
C GLY A 334 4.59 14.40 -16.09
N TYR A 335 5.89 14.63 -15.85
CA TYR A 335 6.42 15.78 -15.12
C TYR A 335 7.09 16.81 -16.05
N GLU A 336 6.41 17.20 -17.13
CA GLU A 336 6.93 18.16 -18.11
C GLU A 336 7.24 19.53 -17.49
N ASP A 337 6.30 20.07 -16.70
CA ASP A 337 6.44 21.38 -16.06
C ASP A 337 7.63 21.42 -15.09
N LEU A 338 7.84 20.34 -14.34
CA LEU A 338 8.96 20.19 -13.43
C LEU A 338 10.28 20.14 -14.20
N ALA A 339 10.36 19.36 -15.28
CA ALA A 339 11.55 19.25 -16.12
C ALA A 339 11.96 20.61 -16.68
N ARG A 340 10.98 21.34 -17.23
CA ARG A 340 11.16 22.65 -17.84
C ARG A 340 11.63 23.70 -16.84
N THR A 341 10.93 23.81 -15.71
CA THR A 341 11.26 24.77 -14.65
C THR A 341 12.64 24.47 -14.06
N THR A 342 12.94 23.20 -13.79
CA THR A 342 14.23 22.78 -13.22
C THR A 342 15.38 23.07 -14.18
N TYR A 343 15.23 22.72 -15.47
CA TYR A 343 16.27 22.98 -16.47
C TYR A 343 16.56 24.47 -16.62
N LEU A 344 15.53 25.29 -16.87
CA LEU A 344 15.71 26.73 -17.07
C LEU A 344 16.26 27.42 -15.81
N SER A 345 15.82 27.01 -14.62
CA SER A 345 16.37 27.49 -13.35
C SER A 345 17.86 27.14 -13.20
N ALA A 346 18.26 25.91 -13.55
CA ALA A 346 19.67 25.49 -13.50
C ALA A 346 20.55 26.29 -14.48
N ARG A 347 20.01 26.62 -15.67
CA ARG A 347 20.69 27.48 -16.65
C ARG A 347 20.82 28.92 -16.17
N THR A 348 19.80 29.47 -15.52
CA THR A 348 19.88 30.79 -14.86
C THR A 348 20.97 30.81 -13.79
N GLU A 349 21.04 29.80 -12.93
CA GLU A 349 22.06 29.73 -11.89
C GLU A 349 23.47 29.61 -12.49
N THR A 350 23.63 28.79 -13.54
CA THR A 350 24.89 28.68 -14.28
C THR A 350 25.31 30.04 -14.86
N LEU A 351 24.38 30.80 -15.42
CA LEU A 351 24.65 32.13 -15.95
C LEU A 351 25.07 33.11 -14.87
N ARG A 352 24.37 33.13 -13.73
CA ARG A 352 24.72 33.99 -12.59
C ARG A 352 26.10 33.68 -12.02
N LEU A 353 26.44 32.41 -11.88
CA LEU A 353 27.76 31.98 -11.42
C LEU A 353 28.87 32.40 -12.40
N ARG A 354 28.65 32.20 -13.71
CA ARG A 354 29.63 32.56 -14.75
C ARG A 354 29.84 34.07 -14.86
N THR A 355 28.77 34.85 -14.88
CA THR A 355 28.84 36.31 -14.94
C THR A 355 29.50 36.91 -13.70
N ARG A 356 29.23 36.37 -12.50
CA ARG A 356 29.91 36.79 -11.25
C ARG A 356 31.41 36.46 -11.22
N SER A 357 31.85 35.43 -11.95
CA SER A 357 33.26 35.03 -12.00
C SER A 357 34.13 35.88 -12.93
N LEU A 358 33.53 36.82 -13.68
CA LEU A 358 34.26 37.67 -14.62
C LEU A 358 35.11 38.72 -13.88
N PRO A 359 36.44 38.73 -14.06
CA PRO A 359 37.30 39.73 -13.41
C PRO A 359 37.12 41.09 -14.08
N PHE A 360 37.00 42.15 -13.27
CA PHE A 360 37.07 43.52 -13.74
C PHE A 360 38.52 44.00 -13.71
N THR A 361 39.16 44.10 -14.88
CA THR A 361 40.58 44.46 -15.03
C THR A 361 40.80 45.95 -15.34
N GLY A 362 39.81 46.80 -15.04
CA GLY A 362 39.91 48.27 -15.14
C GLY A 362 39.35 48.86 -16.44
N ALA A 363 39.50 48.18 -17.57
CA ALA A 363 38.91 48.62 -18.84
C ALA A 363 37.47 48.09 -18.98
N LEU A 364 36.54 48.99 -19.30
CA LEU A 364 35.11 48.66 -19.42
C LEU A 364 34.81 47.79 -20.65
N GLN A 365 35.43 48.09 -21.79
CA GLN A 365 35.15 47.43 -23.07
C GLN A 365 35.48 45.92 -23.06
N PRO A 366 36.64 45.44 -22.57
CA PRO A 366 36.90 44.01 -22.45
C PRO A 366 35.96 43.29 -21.47
N TYR A 367 35.57 43.98 -20.38
CA TYR A 367 34.62 43.43 -19.42
C TYR A 367 33.22 43.26 -20.03
N LEU A 368 32.71 44.27 -20.74
CA LEU A 368 31.41 44.20 -21.39
C LEU A 368 31.39 43.18 -22.52
N HIS A 369 32.48 43.05 -23.29
CA HIS A 369 32.63 41.97 -24.27
C HIS A 369 32.55 40.60 -23.60
N ALA A 370 33.26 40.39 -22.48
CA ALA A 370 33.21 39.13 -21.75
C ALA A 370 31.81 38.84 -21.17
N LEU A 371 31.13 39.87 -20.67
CA LEU A 371 29.78 39.77 -20.12
C LEU A 371 28.74 39.42 -21.20
N SER A 372 28.76 40.13 -22.34
CA SER A 372 27.85 39.90 -23.47
C SER A 372 28.11 38.53 -24.09
N PHE A 373 29.37 38.19 -24.38
CA PHE A 373 29.76 36.88 -24.89
C PHE A 373 29.29 35.74 -23.98
N THR A 374 29.55 35.83 -22.67
CA THR A 374 29.14 34.80 -21.70
C THR A 374 27.63 34.63 -21.66
N THR A 375 26.88 35.73 -21.69
CA THR A 375 25.41 35.72 -21.62
C THR A 375 24.79 35.13 -22.87
N PHE A 376 25.10 35.69 -24.03
CA PHE A 376 24.49 35.27 -25.29
C PHE A 376 24.95 33.88 -25.73
N THR A 377 26.21 33.49 -25.46
CA THR A 377 26.67 32.12 -25.72
C THR A 377 25.96 31.09 -24.83
N LEU A 378 25.75 31.40 -23.55
CA LEU A 378 25.02 30.49 -22.65
C LEU A 378 23.55 30.37 -23.05
N MET A 379 22.92 31.48 -23.47
CA MET A 379 21.58 31.48 -24.04
C MET A 379 21.52 30.62 -25.30
N LEU A 380 22.43 30.80 -26.27
CA LEU A 380 22.51 29.99 -27.49
C LEU A 380 22.57 28.50 -27.19
N HIS A 381 23.49 28.08 -26.32
CA HIS A 381 23.62 26.68 -25.92
C HIS A 381 22.37 26.14 -25.21
N THR A 382 21.69 27.00 -24.45
CA THR A 382 20.42 26.65 -23.80
C THR A 382 19.33 26.44 -24.82
N PHE A 383 19.20 27.30 -25.83
CA PHE A 383 18.25 27.11 -26.94
C PHE A 383 18.51 25.83 -27.71
N ARG A 384 19.76 25.57 -28.12
CA ARG A 384 20.14 24.36 -28.87
C ARG A 384 19.84 23.08 -28.09
N THR A 385 20.14 23.07 -26.79
CA THR A 385 19.83 21.91 -25.94
C THR A 385 18.32 21.78 -25.75
N PHE A 386 17.63 22.89 -25.50
CA PHE A 386 16.18 22.89 -25.28
C PHE A 386 15.42 22.37 -26.51
N SER A 387 15.80 22.79 -27.72
CA SER A 387 15.14 22.36 -28.96
C SER A 387 15.28 20.86 -29.25
N VAL A 388 16.35 20.22 -28.75
CA VAL A 388 16.59 18.78 -28.93
C VAL A 388 16.01 17.96 -27.78
N SER A 389 15.96 18.52 -26.57
CA SER A 389 15.53 17.81 -25.35
C SER A 389 14.04 17.94 -25.04
N PHE A 390 13.39 19.05 -25.44
CA PHE A 390 11.98 19.33 -25.10
C PHE A 390 11.06 19.31 -26.33
N PRO A 391 9.76 19.03 -26.14
CA PRO A 391 8.79 19.11 -27.22
C PRO A 391 8.67 20.54 -27.78
N PRO A 392 8.42 20.71 -29.10
CA PRO A 392 8.26 22.03 -29.72
C PRO A 392 7.17 22.89 -29.09
N ALA A 393 6.11 22.28 -28.55
CA ALA A 393 5.01 22.96 -27.86
C ALA A 393 5.47 23.76 -26.63
N SER A 394 6.61 23.39 -26.04
CA SER A 394 7.19 24.05 -24.87
C SER A 394 8.15 25.21 -25.23
N GLY A 395 8.30 25.56 -26.51
CA GLY A 395 9.24 26.59 -26.99
C GLY A 395 8.98 28.00 -26.42
N SER A 396 7.72 28.37 -26.14
CA SER A 396 7.39 29.68 -25.57
C SER A 396 8.05 29.92 -24.20
N ALA A 397 8.31 28.86 -23.43
CA ALA A 397 8.94 28.98 -22.12
C ALA A 397 10.43 29.34 -22.21
N VAL A 398 11.18 28.77 -23.16
CA VAL A 398 12.59 29.14 -23.34
C VAL A 398 12.73 30.55 -23.92
N VAL A 399 11.78 30.97 -24.77
CA VAL A 399 11.73 32.36 -25.27
C VAL A 399 11.44 33.35 -24.14
N LYS A 400 10.47 33.06 -23.28
CA LYS A 400 10.18 33.87 -22.09
C LYS A 400 11.41 33.97 -21.18
N TRP A 401 12.03 32.83 -20.88
CA TRP A 401 13.26 32.77 -20.08
C TRP A 401 14.38 33.60 -20.70
N ALA A 402 14.59 33.50 -22.00
CA ALA A 402 15.62 34.25 -22.72
C ALA A 402 15.38 35.76 -22.64
N LYS A 403 14.14 36.21 -22.81
CA LYS A 403 13.77 37.61 -22.64
C LYS A 403 14.13 38.12 -21.25
N GLU A 404 13.78 37.39 -20.19
CA GLU A 404 14.15 37.77 -18.82
C GLU A 404 15.67 37.88 -18.62
N ARG A 405 16.46 37.01 -19.27
CA ARG A 405 17.94 37.09 -19.21
C ARG A 405 18.48 38.30 -19.98
N VAL A 406 17.85 38.68 -21.10
CA VAL A 406 18.21 39.91 -21.84
C VAL A 406 17.84 41.15 -21.03
N ASP A 407 16.69 41.16 -20.36
CA ASP A 407 16.29 42.25 -19.47
C ASP A 407 17.28 42.40 -18.30
N GLU A 408 17.66 41.30 -17.63
CA GLU A 408 18.71 41.28 -16.59
C GLU A 408 20.06 41.78 -17.11
N PHE A 409 20.44 41.40 -18.34
CA PHE A 409 21.66 41.87 -19.00
C PHE A 409 21.61 43.38 -19.28
N ASN A 410 20.49 43.89 -19.79
CA ASN A 410 20.30 45.32 -20.05
C ASN A 410 20.43 46.15 -18.76
N GLU A 411 19.86 45.68 -17.64
CA GLU A 411 20.04 46.36 -16.36
C GLU A 411 21.51 46.34 -15.90
N ALA A 412 22.23 45.24 -16.13
CA ALA A 412 23.65 45.16 -15.82
C ALA A 412 24.46 46.11 -16.71
N LEU A 413 24.18 46.15 -18.00
CA LEU A 413 24.78 47.05 -18.98
C LEU A 413 24.52 48.52 -18.60
N GLU A 414 23.32 48.87 -18.17
CA GLU A 414 22.96 50.23 -17.74
C GLU A 414 23.73 50.66 -16.51
N ARG A 415 23.85 49.80 -15.51
CA ARG A 415 24.66 50.08 -14.31
C ARG A 415 26.13 50.32 -14.67
N GLN A 416 26.68 49.54 -15.59
CA GLN A 416 28.09 49.65 -16.01
C GLN A 416 28.37 50.89 -16.86
N LEU A 417 27.40 51.32 -17.67
CA LEU A 417 27.54 52.51 -18.51
C LEU A 417 27.13 53.82 -17.81
N SER A 418 26.59 53.75 -16.58
CA SER A 418 26.12 54.94 -15.84
C SER A 418 27.20 56.02 -15.61
N SER A 419 28.47 55.64 -15.59
CA SER A 419 29.61 56.55 -15.43
C SER A 419 30.21 57.04 -16.75
N VAL A 420 29.70 56.57 -17.90
CA VAL A 420 30.17 56.92 -19.24
C VAL A 420 29.25 57.99 -19.84
N GLU A 421 29.84 58.97 -20.53
CA GLU A 421 29.08 59.99 -21.26
C GLU A 421 28.16 59.34 -22.31
N ARG A 422 26.87 59.67 -22.26
CA ARG A 422 25.88 59.18 -23.22
C ARG A 422 26.23 59.67 -24.62
N ASP A 423 26.04 58.81 -25.60
CA ASP A 423 26.37 59.05 -27.02
C ASP A 423 27.85 59.33 -27.31
N GLY A 424 28.73 59.17 -26.32
CA GLY A 424 30.18 59.21 -26.51
C GLY A 424 30.70 58.04 -27.34
N GLN A 425 31.94 58.16 -27.84
CA GLN A 425 32.57 57.10 -28.64
C GLN A 425 32.62 55.76 -27.87
N LEU A 426 33.06 55.78 -26.61
CA LEU A 426 33.15 54.60 -25.76
C LEU A 426 31.76 53.98 -25.48
N TRP A 427 30.74 54.81 -25.34
CA TRP A 427 29.35 54.37 -25.14
C TRP A 427 28.83 53.59 -26.36
N ASN A 428 29.00 54.16 -27.56
CA ASN A 428 28.59 53.54 -28.81
C ASN A 428 29.35 52.26 -29.10
N GLU A 429 30.67 52.22 -28.84
CA GLU A 429 31.49 51.01 -28.98
C GLU A 429 30.99 49.88 -28.04
N CYS A 430 30.63 50.21 -26.80
CA CYS A 430 30.11 49.23 -25.84
C CYS A 430 28.72 48.68 -26.24
N LEU A 431 27.83 49.54 -26.73
CA LEU A 431 26.52 49.12 -27.25
C LEU A 431 26.65 48.28 -28.52
N GLN A 432 27.58 48.65 -29.42
CA GLN A 432 27.86 47.88 -30.62
C GLN A 432 28.33 46.47 -30.26
N ILE A 433 29.29 46.33 -29.34
CA ILE A 433 29.77 45.02 -28.85
C ILE A 433 28.61 44.17 -28.29
N ALA A 434 27.73 44.76 -27.49
CA ALA A 434 26.59 44.03 -26.93
C ALA A 434 25.62 43.56 -28.02
N THR A 435 25.38 44.41 -29.03
CA THR A 435 24.47 44.13 -30.16
C THR A 435 25.05 43.04 -31.08
N GLU A 436 26.33 43.12 -31.41
CA GLU A 436 27.04 42.11 -32.22
C GLU A 436 26.99 40.74 -31.55
N GLN A 437 27.23 40.66 -30.24
CA GLN A 437 27.16 39.39 -29.51
C GLN A 437 25.73 38.82 -29.42
N ALA A 438 24.70 39.68 -29.44
CA ALA A 438 23.31 39.24 -29.47
C ALA A 438 22.89 38.62 -30.82
N GLN A 439 23.56 38.99 -31.94
CA GLN A 439 23.25 38.45 -33.28
C GLN A 439 23.43 36.93 -33.36
N VAL A 440 24.29 36.35 -32.51
CA VAL A 440 24.51 34.89 -32.43
C VAL A 440 23.20 34.14 -32.13
N LEU A 441 22.23 34.76 -31.46
CA LEU A 441 20.92 34.15 -31.21
C LEU A 441 20.07 33.97 -32.49
N GLY A 442 20.41 34.68 -33.58
CA GLY A 442 19.80 34.46 -34.89
C GLY A 442 19.99 33.03 -35.40
N GLU A 443 21.06 32.34 -34.99
CA GLU A 443 21.31 30.93 -35.35
C GLU A 443 20.24 29.96 -34.82
N VAL A 444 19.58 30.31 -33.73
CA VAL A 444 18.48 29.52 -33.14
C VAL A 444 17.10 30.09 -33.49
N GLY A 445 17.05 31.02 -34.45
CA GLY A 445 15.81 31.60 -34.97
C GLY A 445 15.15 32.60 -34.03
N VAL A 446 15.89 33.20 -33.09
CA VAL A 446 15.36 34.23 -32.19
C VAL A 446 16.17 35.51 -32.30
N ASP A 447 15.48 36.62 -32.54
CA ASP A 447 16.10 37.94 -32.63
C ASP A 447 15.85 38.75 -31.35
N PHE A 448 16.91 38.99 -30.59
CA PHE A 448 16.92 39.86 -29.41
C PHE A 448 17.73 41.14 -29.64
N THR A 449 18.26 41.39 -30.85
CA THR A 449 19.13 42.53 -31.12
C THR A 449 18.44 43.86 -30.83
N SER A 450 17.16 44.00 -31.23
CA SER A 450 16.31 45.16 -30.95
C SER A 450 15.94 45.35 -29.47
N LEU A 451 16.19 44.35 -28.62
CA LEU A 451 15.95 44.42 -27.19
C LEU A 451 17.20 44.85 -26.40
N VAL A 452 18.39 44.72 -26.99
CA VAL A 452 19.63 45.20 -26.37
C VAL A 452 19.61 46.73 -26.35
N GLY A 453 19.76 47.31 -25.16
CA GLY A 453 19.84 48.76 -24.99
C GLY A 453 18.51 49.53 -25.04
N ARG A 454 17.35 48.87 -25.18
CA ARG A 454 16.02 49.50 -25.25
C ARG A 454 15.61 50.31 -24.00
N GLY A 455 16.33 50.15 -22.88
CA GLY A 455 16.13 50.92 -21.63
C GLY A 455 16.77 52.31 -21.64
N PHE A 456 17.74 52.56 -22.53
CA PHE A 456 18.51 53.81 -22.54
C PHE A 456 17.76 54.99 -23.18
N GLU A 457 16.85 54.73 -24.12
CA GLU A 457 16.07 55.78 -24.80
C GLU A 457 15.00 56.42 -23.90
N ARG A 458 14.47 55.68 -22.91
CA ARG A 458 13.32 56.15 -22.09
C ARG A 458 13.66 57.17 -21.01
N HIS A 459 14.92 57.28 -20.59
CA HIS A 459 15.36 58.21 -19.54
C HIS A 459 15.88 59.56 -20.07
N GLY A 460 15.80 59.83 -21.38
CA GLY A 460 16.20 61.11 -21.99
C GLY A 460 15.07 62.13 -22.20
N GLY A 461 13.81 61.76 -21.90
CA GLY A 461 12.62 62.51 -22.33
C GLY A 461 11.95 63.43 -21.30
N HIS A 462 12.46 63.58 -20.08
CA HIS A 462 11.85 64.46 -19.07
C HIS A 462 12.75 65.63 -18.68
N GLN A 463 12.86 66.60 -19.58
CA GLN A 463 13.10 68.03 -19.24
C GLN A 463 12.85 68.91 -20.49
N ASN A 464 11.58 69.31 -20.68
CA ASN A 464 11.13 70.62 -21.19
C ASN A 464 9.68 70.53 -21.64
N GLY A 465 8.77 70.42 -20.66
CA GLY A 465 7.37 70.76 -20.84
C GLY A 465 7.14 72.14 -20.25
N SER A 466 7.18 73.17 -21.09
CA SER A 466 6.81 74.54 -20.75
C SER A 466 5.43 74.57 -20.09
N ALA A 467 5.34 75.19 -18.92
CA ALA A 467 4.07 75.44 -18.24
C ALA A 467 3.18 76.38 -19.09
N PRO A 468 1.87 76.12 -19.24
CA PRO A 468 0.96 77.12 -19.77
C PRO A 468 0.64 78.11 -18.64
N ILE A 469 0.91 79.39 -18.91
CA ILE A 469 0.46 80.51 -18.09
C ILE A 469 -1.06 80.60 -18.24
N ALA A 470 -1.78 80.54 -17.13
CA ALA A 470 -3.21 80.81 -17.06
C ALA A 470 -3.45 82.32 -17.15
N SER A 471 -4.37 82.72 -18.03
CA SER A 471 -5.13 83.97 -17.98
C SER A 471 -6.51 83.71 -18.55
#